data_AF-A0A497L9L2-F1
#
_entry.id   AF-A0A497L9L2-F1
#
_cell.length_a   1.000
_cell.length_b   1.000
_cell.length_c   1.000
_cell.angle_alpha   90.00
_cell.angle_beta   90.00
_cell.angle_gamma   90.00
#
_symmetry.space_group_name_H-M   'P 1'
#
loop_
_entity.id
_entity.type
_entity.pdbx_description
1 polymer ?
#
loop_
_entity_poly.entity_id
_entity_poly.type
_entity_poly.pdbx_seq_one_letter_code
_entity_poly.pdbx_strand_id
1 'polypeptide(L)'
;MRPTDKLYYLRGLIGFLAGIVSALLSGLEALGLLPYFFLGWIFSIAWAAAFYYLTYRLLRRRRPRGVTKRELAITGVDAYAFMWLFSWTFFYTVLFRA
;
A
#
# COMPACT_ATOMS: atom_id res chain seq x y z
N MET A 1 6.88 -14.19 -18.22
CA MET A 1 5.97 -13.84 -17.10
C MET A 1 4.55 -13.72 -17.62
N ARG A 2 3.62 -14.45 -16.99
CA ARG A 2 2.19 -14.36 -17.30
C ARG A 2 1.68 -12.95 -16.92
N PRO A 3 0.60 -12.45 -17.55
CA PRO A 3 0.01 -11.16 -17.19
C PRO A 3 -0.33 -11.03 -15.70
N THR A 4 -0.75 -12.13 -15.07
CA THR A 4 -1.03 -12.23 -13.62
C THR A 4 0.21 -12.07 -12.77
N ASP A 5 1.37 -12.61 -13.19
CA ASP A 5 2.63 -12.49 -12.45
C ASP A 5 3.09 -11.03 -12.45
N LYS A 6 2.98 -10.36 -13.61
CA LYS A 6 3.30 -8.93 -13.72
C LYS A 6 2.42 -8.09 -12.79
N LEU A 7 1.12 -8.42 -12.70
CA LEU A 7 0.19 -7.76 -11.79
C LEU A 7 0.57 -8.00 -10.32
N TYR A 8 0.99 -9.22 -9.96
CA TYR A 8 1.44 -9.57 -8.62
C TYR A 8 2.62 -8.71 -8.17
N TYR A 9 3.71 -8.66 -8.97
CA TYR A 9 4.88 -7.84 -8.67
C TYR A 9 4.58 -6.35 -8.68
N LEU A 10 3.75 -5.89 -9.63
CA LEU A 10 3.31 -4.50 -9.67
C LEU A 10 2.58 -4.11 -8.38
N ARG A 11 1.71 -4.98 -7.86
CA ARG A 11 1.02 -4.74 -6.59
C ARG A 11 1.95 -4.77 -5.38
N GLY A 12 2.94 -5.65 -5.36
CA GLY A 12 3.99 -5.60 -4.36
C GLY A 12 4.73 -4.25 -4.35
N LEU A 13 5.10 -3.74 -5.53
CA LEU A 13 5.72 -2.42 -5.66
C LEU A 13 4.79 -1.28 -5.21
N ILE A 14 3.52 -1.33 -5.60
CA ILE A 14 2.51 -0.35 -5.17
C ILE A 14 2.34 -0.39 -3.64
N GLY A 15 2.31 -1.58 -3.03
CA GLY A 15 2.22 -1.76 -1.58
C GLY A 15 3.43 -1.19 -0.87
N PHE A 16 4.63 -1.45 -1.39
CA PHE A 16 5.87 -0.88 -0.88
C PHE A 16 5.85 0.65 -0.88
N LEU A 17 5.44 1.28 -1.99
CA LEU A 17 5.31 2.74 -2.10
C LEU A 17 4.23 3.31 -1.17
N ALA A 18 3.10 2.62 -1.03
CA ALA A 18 2.06 2.99 -0.09
C ALA A 18 2.58 2.97 1.36
N GLY A 19 3.42 1.99 1.69
CA GLY A 19 4.02 1.84 3.02
C GLY A 19 4.95 3.00 3.39
N ILE A 20 5.71 3.52 2.43
CA ILE A 20 6.54 4.73 2.64
C ILE A 20 5.67 5.92 3.06
N VAL A 21 4.58 6.17 2.33
CA VAL A 21 3.67 7.27 2.65
C VAL A 21 2.97 7.05 3.99
N SER A 22 2.53 5.83 4.27
CA SER A 22 1.99 5.47 5.59
C SER A 22 3.01 5.73 6.71
N ALA A 23 4.29 5.43 6.49
CA ALA A 23 5.32 5.64 7.52
C ALA A 23 5.50 7.13 7.82
N LEU A 24 5.45 7.98 6.80
CA LEU A 24 5.48 9.44 6.95
C LEU A 24 4.23 9.95 7.69
N LEU A 25 3.04 9.43 7.37
CA LEU A 25 1.79 9.80 8.04
C LEU A 25 1.81 9.41 9.52
N SER A 26 2.25 8.20 9.85
CA SER A 26 2.44 7.77 11.25
C SER A 26 3.55 8.57 11.94
N GLY A 27 4.58 8.99 11.22
CA GLY A 27 5.64 9.85 11.73
C GLY A 27 5.18 11.25 12.17
N LEU A 28 4.02 11.74 11.69
CA LEU A 28 3.43 13.00 12.15
C LEU A 28 3.07 12.97 13.65
N GLU A 29 2.83 11.78 14.21
CA GLU A 29 2.67 11.60 15.66
C GLU A 29 3.96 11.93 16.41
N ALA A 30 5.12 11.51 15.88
CA ALA A 30 6.42 11.79 16.49
C ALA A 30 6.76 13.30 16.47
N LEU A 31 6.20 14.03 15.50
CA LEU A 31 6.28 15.50 15.39
C LEU A 31 5.29 16.25 16.29
N GLY A 32 4.45 15.56 17.07
CA GLY A 32 3.45 16.18 17.94
C GLY A 32 2.28 16.83 17.20
N LEU A 33 2.13 16.57 15.89
CA LEU A 33 1.07 17.14 15.05
C LEU A 33 -0.25 16.37 15.17
N LEU A 34 -0.22 15.15 15.73
CA LEU A 34 -1.39 14.32 15.97
C LEU A 34 -1.56 14.05 17.48
N PRO A 35 -2.72 14.37 18.06
CA PRO A 35 -2.94 14.26 19.50
C PRO A 35 -3.09 12.82 20.01
N TYR A 36 -3.26 11.83 19.13
CA TYR A 36 -3.49 10.43 19.50
C TYR A 36 -2.62 9.47 18.68
N PHE A 37 -1.91 8.57 19.38
CA PHE A 37 -1.05 7.52 18.79
C PHE A 37 -1.78 6.53 17.86
N PHE A 38 -3.11 6.42 17.98
CA PHE A 38 -3.89 5.53 17.12
C PHE A 38 -4.31 6.21 15.81
N LEU A 39 -4.25 7.54 15.73
CA LEU A 39 -4.77 8.29 14.59
C LEU A 39 -3.89 8.13 13.35
N GLY A 40 -2.57 8.16 13.49
CA GLY A 40 -1.63 7.95 12.38
C GLY A 40 -1.68 6.52 11.84
N TRP A 41 -1.95 5.53 12.68
CA TRP A 41 -2.23 4.16 12.22
C TRP A 41 -3.52 4.07 11.42
N ILE A 42 -4.60 4.69 11.88
CA ILE A 42 -5.88 4.74 11.17
C ILE A 42 -5.70 5.43 9.81
N PHE A 43 -5.01 6.58 9.76
CA PHE A 43 -4.73 7.27 8.50
C PHE A 43 -3.86 6.43 7.57
N SER A 44 -2.88 5.71 8.10
CA SER A 44 -2.03 4.79 7.33
C SER A 44 -2.84 3.65 6.70
N ILE A 45 -3.74 3.03 7.46
CA ILE A 45 -4.63 1.96 6.97
C ILE A 45 -5.60 2.52 5.93
N ALA A 46 -6.22 3.67 6.22
CA ALA A 46 -7.15 4.33 5.30
C ALA A 46 -6.45 4.70 3.99
N TRP A 47 -5.22 5.23 4.06
CA TRP A 47 -4.38 5.53 2.91
C TRP A 47 -4.07 4.27 2.09
N ALA A 48 -3.62 3.20 2.73
CA ALA A 48 -3.30 1.95 2.07
C ALA A 48 -4.53 1.35 1.36
N ALA A 49 -5.70 1.37 2.00
CA ALA A 49 -6.94 0.90 1.40
C ALA A 49 -7.36 1.78 0.20
N ALA A 50 -7.29 3.11 0.35
CA ALA A 50 -7.63 4.05 -0.70
C ALA A 50 -6.69 3.92 -1.91
N PHE A 51 -5.38 3.77 -1.68
CA PHE A 51 -4.38 3.63 -2.72
C PHE A 51 -4.53 2.31 -3.49
N TYR A 52 -4.83 1.24 -2.78
CA TYR A 52 -5.18 -0.05 -3.40
C TYR A 52 -6.42 0.07 -4.29
N TYR A 53 -7.49 0.71 -3.80
CA TYR A 53 -8.69 0.94 -4.60
C TYR A 53 -8.42 1.81 -5.83
N LEU A 54 -7.63 2.88 -5.67
CA LEU A 54 -7.27 3.78 -6.75
C LEU A 54 -6.47 3.06 -7.84
N THR A 55 -5.49 2.25 -7.46
CA THR A 55 -4.69 1.46 -8.40
C THR A 55 -5.52 0.39 -9.09
N TYR A 56 -6.44 -0.29 -8.41
CA TYR A 56 -7.44 -1.15 -9.05
C TYR A 56 -8.27 -0.39 -10.09
N ARG A 57 -8.79 0.80 -9.74
CA ARG A 57 -9.59 1.63 -10.66
C ARG A 57 -8.80 2.05 -11.89
N LEU A 58 -7.54 2.44 -11.72
CA LEU A 58 -6.62 2.81 -12.81
C LEU A 58 -6.32 1.61 -13.72
N LEU A 59 -5.97 0.45 -13.14
CA LEU A 59 -5.70 -0.76 -13.91
C LEU A 59 -6.93 -1.25 -14.65
N ARG A 60 -8.12 -1.15 -14.03
CA ARG A 60 -9.40 -1.52 -14.67
C ARG A 60 -9.68 -0.68 -15.92
N ARG A 61 -9.36 0.63 -15.89
CA ARG A 61 -9.51 1.51 -17.06
C ARG A 61 -8.59 1.10 -18.21
N ARG A 62 -7.39 0.60 -17.92
CA ARG A 62 -6.43 0.17 -18.94
C ARG A 62 -6.74 -1.21 -19.56
N ARG A 63 -7.81 -1.90 -19.13
CA ARG A 63 -8.26 -3.23 -19.61
C ARG A 63 -7.07 -4.14 -20.00
N PRO A 64 -6.23 -4.58 -19.04
CA PRO A 64 -5.13 -5.48 -19.35
C PRO A 64 -5.64 -6.72 -20.09
N ARG A 65 -5.12 -6.96 -21.30
CA ARG A 65 -5.48 -8.14 -22.10
C ARG A 65 -5.06 -9.40 -21.33
N GLY A 66 -5.98 -10.36 -21.22
CA GLY A 66 -5.73 -11.64 -20.56
C GLY A 66 -5.83 -11.64 -19.04
N VAL A 67 -6.46 -10.62 -18.43
CA VAL A 67 -6.77 -10.61 -16.98
C VAL A 67 -8.26 -10.29 -16.79
N THR A 68 -8.97 -11.18 -16.12
CA THR A 68 -10.38 -11.00 -15.78
C THR A 68 -10.57 -9.94 -14.69
N LYS A 69 -11.79 -9.41 -14.55
CA LYS A 69 -12.09 -8.43 -13.47
C LYS A 69 -11.83 -9.01 -12.07
N ARG A 70 -12.11 -10.29 -11.88
CA ARG A 70 -11.93 -10.99 -10.60
C ARG A 70 -10.44 -11.15 -10.28
N GLU A 71 -9.64 -11.61 -11.24
CA GLU A 71 -8.18 -11.70 -11.08
C GLU A 71 -7.59 -10.32 -10.81
N LEU A 72 -8.02 -9.30 -11.54
CA LEU A 72 -7.56 -7.93 -11.32
C LEU A 72 -7.85 -7.42 -9.90
N ALA A 73 -8.90 -7.92 -9.25
CA ALA A 73 -9.28 -7.54 -7.90
C ALA A 73 -8.55 -8.34 -6.81
N ILE A 74 -8.19 -9.61 -7.07
CA ILE A 74 -7.69 -10.53 -6.03
C ILE A 74 -6.19 -10.80 -6.16
N THR A 75 -5.67 -10.91 -7.38
CA THR A 75 -4.27 -11.28 -7.63
C THR A 75 -3.32 -10.26 -7.00
N GLY A 76 -2.43 -10.68 -6.09
CA GLY A 76 -1.44 -9.79 -5.47
C GLY A 76 -1.98 -8.89 -4.36
N VAL A 77 -3.18 -9.17 -3.81
CA VAL A 77 -3.64 -8.54 -2.55
C VAL A 77 -2.67 -8.82 -1.42
N ASP A 78 -2.25 -10.08 -1.31
CA ASP A 78 -1.26 -10.58 -0.36
C ASP A 78 0.08 -9.87 -0.55
N ALA A 79 0.60 -9.82 -1.78
CA ALA A 79 1.85 -9.12 -2.09
C ALA A 79 1.79 -7.64 -1.70
N TYR A 80 0.66 -6.99 -2.00
CA TYR A 80 0.42 -5.61 -1.61
C TYR A 80 0.43 -5.44 -0.09
N ALA A 81 -0.34 -6.25 0.63
CA ALA A 81 -0.48 -6.14 2.08
C ALA A 81 0.83 -6.42 2.80
N PHE A 82 1.56 -7.48 2.42
CA PHE A 82 2.85 -7.81 3.01
C PHE A 82 3.90 -6.74 2.72
N MET A 83 4.01 -6.26 1.48
CA MET A 83 4.98 -5.20 1.16
C MET A 83 4.61 -3.86 1.79
N TRP A 84 3.32 -3.55 1.91
CA TRP A 84 2.86 -2.38 2.63
C TRP A 84 3.25 -2.45 4.11
N LEU A 85 2.92 -3.55 4.79
CA LEU A 85 3.29 -3.75 6.20
C LEU A 85 4.80 -3.70 6.40
N PHE A 86 5.57 -4.43 5.59
CA PHE A 86 7.02 -4.46 5.66
C PHE A 86 7.61 -3.05 5.48
N SER A 87 7.23 -2.36 4.42
CA SER A 87 7.71 -1.01 4.10
C SER A 87 7.33 -0.02 5.19
N TRP A 88 6.07 -0.01 5.61
CA TRP A 88 5.57 0.85 6.67
C TRP A 88 6.36 0.65 7.98
N THR A 89 6.50 -0.59 8.45
CA THR A 89 7.24 -0.90 9.67
C THR A 89 8.71 -0.50 9.54
N PHE A 90 9.37 -0.87 8.44
CA PHE A 90 10.78 -0.56 8.23
C PHE A 90 11.05 0.96 8.26
N PHE A 91 10.33 1.73 7.44
CA PHE A 91 10.57 3.17 7.36
C PHE A 91 10.08 3.92 8.59
N TYR A 92 8.97 3.52 9.20
CA TYR A 92 8.51 4.14 10.43
C TYR A 92 9.54 3.95 11.55
N THR A 93 10.09 2.74 11.67
CA THR A 93 11.10 2.45 12.68
C THR A 93 12.40 3.22 12.39
N VAL A 94 12.94 3.11 11.18
CA VAL A 94 14.24 3.73 10.82
C VAL A 94 14.19 5.26 10.90
N LEU A 95 13.07 5.89 10.52
CA LEU A 95 13.00 7.34 10.43
C LEU A 95 12.55 8.02 11.73
N PHE A 96 11.73 7.36 12.55
CA PHE A 96 11.04 8.02 13.68
C PHE A 96 11.21 7.32 15.03
N ARG A 97 11.83 6.12 15.08
CA ARG A 97 11.97 5.33 16.32
C ARG A 97 13.36 4.72 16.55
N ALA A 98 14.29 4.89 15.62
CA ALA A 98 15.70 4.50 15.75
C ALA A 98 16.50 5.62 16.44
#